data_AF-A0A6J4L0N9-F1
#
_entry.id   AF-A0A6J4L0N9-F1
#
_cell.length_a   1.000
_cell.length_b   1.000
_cell.length_c   1.000
_cell.angle_alpha   90.00
_cell.angle_beta   90.00
_cell.angle_gamma   90.00
#
_symmetry.space_group_name_H-M   'P 1'
#
loop_
_entity.id
_entity.type
_entity.pdbx_description
1 polymer ?
#
loop_
_entity_poly.entity_id
_entity_poly.type
_entity_poly.pdbx_seq_one_letter_code
_entity_poly.pdbx_strand_id
1 'polypeptide(L)' 'LYPNAVLRGVPAPPPRPRVFVPLGGLEAVARALRGEGFATVPALSGADTPERLRCTHVLRDGRAVPLPTDG' A
#
# COMPACT_ATOMS: atom_id res chain seq x y z
N LEU A 1 -23.14 -5.97 21.71
CA LEU A 1 -21.80 -6.53 21.46
C LEU A 1 -20.87 -5.35 21.20
N TYR A 2 -19.90 -5.05 22.07
CA TYR A 2 -18.99 -3.92 21.91
C TYR A 2 -17.63 -4.44 21.42
N PRO A 3 -17.27 -4.30 20.12
CA PRO A 3 -16.01 -4.80 19.57
C PRO A 3 -14.77 -4.27 20.31
N ASN A 4 -14.91 -3.11 20.96
CA ASN A 4 -13.85 -2.39 21.66
C ASN A 4 -13.29 -3.12 22.89
N ALA A 5 -14.01 -4.08 23.48
CA ALA A 5 -13.53 -4.81 24.65
C ALA A 5 -12.50 -5.91 24.31
N VAL A 6 -12.48 -6.40 23.07
CA VAL A 6 -11.66 -7.56 22.64
C VAL A 6 -10.29 -7.15 22.09
N LEU A 7 -10.12 -5.89 21.67
CA LEU A 7 -8.91 -5.43 20.96
C LEU A 7 -7.74 -5.01 21.86
N ARG A 8 -7.93 -4.92 23.19
CA ARG A 8 -6.91 -4.36 24.11
C ARG A 8 -5.72 -5.27 24.41
N GLY A 9 -5.71 -6.52 23.93
CA GLY A 9 -4.68 -7.51 24.27
C GLY A 9 -3.73 -7.93 23.15
N VAL A 10 -3.96 -7.50 21.90
CA VAL A 10 -3.19 -8.00 20.74
C VAL A 10 -2.28 -6.89 20.21
N PRO A 11 -0.95 -7.11 20.15
CA PRO A 11 -0.04 -6.19 19.48
C PRO A 11 -0.45 -5.98 18.01
N ALA A 12 -0.40 -4.73 17.56
CA ALA A 12 -0.66 -4.44 16.15
C ALA A 12 0.37 -5.18 15.28
N PRO A 13 -0.04 -5.81 14.16
CA PRO A 13 0.90 -6.36 13.21
C PRO A 13 1.89 -5.31 12.71
N PRO A 14 3.12 -5.69 12.34
CA PRO A 14 4.06 -4.74 11.75
C PRO A 14 3.47 -4.10 10.48
N PRO A 15 3.73 -2.80 10.25
CA PRO A 15 3.19 -2.10 9.09
C PRO A 15 3.75 -2.70 7.80
N ARG A 16 2.86 -2.93 6.82
CA ARG A 16 3.22 -3.43 5.49
C ARG A 16 3.77 -2.29 4.63
N PRO A 17 4.80 -2.53 3.79
CA PRO A 17 5.22 -1.54 2.80
C PRO A 17 4.07 -1.21 1.85
N ARG A 18 3.89 0.08 1.57
CA ARG A 18 2.75 0.59 0.80
C ARG A 18 3.17 0.87 -0.65
N VAL A 19 2.49 0.25 -1.60
CA VAL A 19 2.74 0.40 -3.04
C VAL A 19 1.65 1.27 -3.66
N PHE A 20 2.04 2.40 -4.23
CA PHE A 20 1.17 3.21 -5.06
C PHE A 20 0.92 2.52 -6.40
N VAL A 21 -0.34 2.37 -6.80
CA VAL A 21 -0.75 1.81 -8.09
C VAL A 21 -1.30 2.95 -8.96
N PRO A 22 -0.59 3.36 -10.02
CA PRO A 22 -1.05 4.43 -10.90
C PRO A 22 -2.40 4.13 -11.58
N LEU A 23 -3.06 5.16 -12.10
CA LEU A 23 -4.25 5.00 -12.94
C LEU A 23 -3.96 4.06 -14.10
N GLY A 24 -4.89 3.14 -14.38
CA GLY A 24 -4.70 2.10 -15.39
C GLY A 24 -3.75 0.96 -14.96
N GLY A 25 -3.26 0.96 -13.72
CA GLY A 25 -2.48 -0.14 -13.17
C GLY A 25 -3.25 -1.46 -13.18
N LEU A 26 -2.55 -2.55 -13.52
CA LEU A 26 -3.16 -3.87 -13.66
C LEU A 26 -3.58 -4.45 -12.31
N GLU A 27 -4.88 -4.68 -12.12
CA GLU A 27 -5.43 -5.23 -10.88
C GLU A 27 -4.83 -6.59 -10.51
N ALA A 28 -4.54 -7.44 -11.51
CA ALA A 28 -3.87 -8.72 -11.31
C ALA A 28 -2.49 -8.57 -10.66
N VAL A 29 -1.72 -7.56 -11.05
CA VAL A 29 -0.40 -7.26 -10.48
C VAL A 29 -0.56 -6.72 -9.06
N ALA A 30 -1.50 -5.80 -8.83
CA ALA A 30 -1.78 -5.31 -7.49
C ALA A 30 -2.22 -6.43 -6.53
N ARG A 31 -2.96 -7.43 -7.04
CA ARG A 31 -3.32 -8.63 -6.28
C ARG A 31 -2.11 -9.49 -5.94
N ALA A 32 -1.20 -9.71 -6.90
CA ALA A 32 0.03 -10.47 -6.67
C ALA A 32 0.88 -9.83 -5.56
N LEU A 33 1.09 -8.50 -5.63
CA LEU A 33 1.84 -7.75 -4.62
C LEU A 33 1.23 -7.85 -3.21
N ARG A 34 -0.10 -7.93 -3.10
CA ARG A 34 -0.75 -8.19 -1.80
C ARG A 34 -0.41 -9.56 -1.24
N GLY A 35 -0.25 -10.58 -2.09
CA GLY A 35 0.23 -11.90 -1.71
C GLY A 35 1.69 -11.91 -1.24
N GLU A 36 2.50 -10.99 -1.77
CA GLU A 36 3.91 -10.78 -1.38
C GLU A 36 4.06 -9.97 -0.07
N GLY A 37 2.96 -9.52 0.53
CA GLY A 37 2.97 -8.80 1.81
C GLY A 37 2.88 -7.27 1.70
N PHE A 38 2.75 -6.72 0.49
CA PHE A 38 2.52 -5.29 0.31
C PHE A 38 1.07 -4.88 0.60
N ALA A 39 0.88 -3.62 0.99
CA ALA A 39 -0.42 -2.95 0.93
C ALA A 39 -0.48 -2.10 -0.34
N THR A 40 -1.42 -2.39 -1.25
CA THR A 40 -1.57 -1.63 -2.50
C THR A 40 -2.57 -0.49 -2.37
N VAL A 41 -2.21 0.70 -2.85
CA VAL A 41 -3.04 1.91 -2.81
C VAL A 41 -3.27 2.41 -4.24
N PRO A 42 -4.47 2.25 -4.81
CA PRO A 42 -4.76 2.74 -6.16
C PRO A 42 -4.92 4.27 -6.18
N ALA A 43 -4.40 4.90 -7.23
CA ALA A 43 -4.75 6.27 -7.58
C ALA A 43 -6.23 6.35 -7.96
N LEU A 44 -6.94 7.36 -7.45
CA LEU A 44 -8.31 7.65 -7.82
C LEU A 44 -8.38 8.76 -8.88
N SER A 45 -7.32 9.57 -8.96
CA SER A 45 -7.18 10.66 -9.93
C SER A 45 -5.71 10.90 -10.30
N GLY A 46 -5.48 11.67 -11.37
CA GLY A 46 -4.14 12.10 -11.76
C GLY A 46 -3.48 13.07 -10.78
N ALA A 47 -4.23 13.60 -9.80
CA ALA A 47 -3.69 14.46 -8.75
C ALA A 47 -3.10 13.67 -7.57
N ASP A 48 -3.33 12.36 -7.53
CA ASP A 48 -2.76 11.50 -6.49
C ASP A 48 -1.29 11.24 -6.77
N THR A 49 -0.48 11.38 -5.72
CA THR A 49 0.95 11.03 -5.77
C THR A 49 1.28 10.01 -4.69
N PRO A 50 2.31 9.17 -4.89
CA PRO A 50 2.76 8.22 -3.88
C PRO A 50 3.03 8.89 -2.52
N GLU A 51 3.62 10.08 -2.51
CA GLU A 51 4.04 10.81 -1.30
C GLU A 51 2.82 11.32 -0.51
N ARG A 52 1.84 11.93 -1.21
CA ARG A 52 0.58 12.40 -0.60
C ARG A 52 -0.18 11.27 0.07
N LEU A 53 -0.12 10.07 -0.51
CA LEU A 53 -0.76 8.86 -0.01
C LEU A 53 0.14 8.05 0.95
N ARG A 54 1.33 8.57 1.30
CA ARG A 54 2.31 7.96 2.22
C ARG A 54 2.71 6.55 1.79
N CYS A 55 2.84 6.34 0.49
CA CYS A 55 3.39 5.11 -0.06
C CYS A 55 4.91 5.12 0.08
N THR A 56 5.50 3.94 0.22
CA THR A 56 6.96 3.76 0.25
C THR A 56 7.50 3.20 -1.06
N HIS A 57 6.62 2.67 -1.91
CA HIS A 57 6.92 2.08 -3.20
C HIS A 57 5.92 2.57 -4.26
N VAL A 58 6.28 2.44 -5.52
CA VAL A 58 5.42 2.67 -6.68
C VAL A 58 5.43 1.43 -7.58
N LEU A 59 4.27 1.08 -8.13
CA LEU A 59 4.17 0.04 -9.15
C LEU A 59 4.77 0.55 -10.46
N ARG A 60 5.86 -0.08 -10.92
CA ARG A 60 6.50 0.16 -12.22
C ARG A 60 6.88 -1.17 -12.85
N ASP A 61 6.56 -1.34 -14.13
CA ASP A 61 6.89 -2.55 -14.90
C ASP A 61 6.50 -3.86 -14.20
N GLY A 62 5.33 -3.85 -13.54
CA GLY A 62 4.81 -5.01 -12.81
C GLY A 62 5.44 -5.27 -11.44
N ARG A 63 6.31 -4.38 -10.93
CA ARG A 63 7.05 -4.56 -9.68
C ARG A 63 6.86 -3.40 -8.72
N ALA A 64 6.99 -3.66 -7.42
CA ALA A 64 7.07 -2.63 -6.40
C ALA A 64 8.49 -2.05 -6.36
N VAL A 65 8.66 -0.79 -6.76
CA VAL A 65 9.95 -0.08 -6.73
C VAL A 65 9.96 0.91 -5.57
N PRO A 66 10.96 0.87 -4.66
CA PRO A 66 11.06 1.84 -3.57
C PRO A 66 11.11 3.28 -4.08
N LEU A 67 10.42 4.18 -3.38
CA LEU A 67 10.59 5.61 -3.61
C LEU A 67 11.93 6.07 -3.02
N PRO A 68 12.61 7.03 -3.65
CA PRO A 68 13.74 7.70 -3.01
C PRO A 68 13.25 8.28 -1.69
N THR A 69 13.92 7.90 -0.60
CA THR A 69 13.62 8.46 0.71
C THR A 69 14.28 9.83 0.74
N ASP A 70 13.50 10.90 0.61
CA ASP A 70 14.00 12.21 1.00
C ASP A 70 14.23 12.14 2.51
N GLY A 71 15.51 12.22 2.91
CA GLY A 71 15.99 12.09 4.28
C GLY A 71 15.55 13.25 5.17
#